data_AF-A0A1G3L6V4-F1
#
_entry.id   AF-A0A1G3L6V4-F1
#
_cell.length_a   1.000
_cell.length_b   1.000
_cell.length_c   1.000
_cell.angle_alpha   90.00
_cell.angle_beta   90.00
_cell.angle_gamma   90.00
#
_symmetry.space_group_name_H-M   'P 1'
#
loop_
_entity.id
_entity.type
_entity.pdbx_description
1 polymer ?
#
loop_
_entity_poly.entity_id
_entity_poly.type
_entity_poly.pdbx_seq_one_letter_code
_entity_poly.pdbx_strand_id
1 'polypeptide(L)'
;MKKSLFLIIGILLTSVAGAQIRDVNLFLDDYFKIGAVFTQAIEEATTPQSVTLALQNFLNQMKPLVQRSKDLEKKYKDWGPSILEQDPLLQSKWTEKIEVFYQDMMLAMAKVYKMAAQDPSLAQKLELLAEEMEELWPSDAADSP
;
A
#
# COMPACT_ATOMS: atom_id res chain seq x y z
N MET A 1 0.86 16.08 14.86
CA MET A 1 1.90 15.69 13.89
C MET A 1 1.25 14.77 12.87
N LYS A 2 1.11 15.23 11.62
CA LYS A 2 0.38 14.54 10.53
C LYS A 2 1.26 13.45 9.90
N LYS A 3 0.67 12.31 9.53
CA LYS A 3 1.40 11.07 9.18
C LYS A 3 1.12 10.67 7.73
N SER A 4 2.07 10.98 6.82
CA SER A 4 2.04 10.63 5.38
C SER A 4 1.89 9.11 5.13
N LEU A 5 1.46 8.71 3.93
CA LEU A 5 1.39 7.31 3.47
C LEU A 5 2.74 6.55 3.64
N PHE A 6 3.86 7.25 3.39
CA PHE A 6 5.22 6.77 3.71
C PHE A 6 5.47 6.69 5.20
N LEU A 7 4.86 7.60 5.95
CA LEU A 7 4.90 7.59 7.39
C LEU A 7 4.10 6.41 7.94
N ILE A 8 3.04 5.87 7.32
CA ILE A 8 2.27 4.75 7.92
C ILE A 8 2.94 3.39 7.72
N ILE A 9 3.56 3.11 6.57
CA ILE A 9 4.47 1.95 6.44
C ILE A 9 5.71 2.17 7.32
N GLY A 10 6.24 3.40 7.37
CA GLY A 10 7.26 3.80 8.33
C GLY A 10 6.81 3.57 9.78
N ILE A 11 5.55 3.82 10.13
CA ILE A 11 4.98 3.73 11.48
C ILE A 11 4.67 2.30 11.85
N LEU A 12 4.18 1.49 10.91
CA LEU A 12 4.03 0.04 11.06
C LEU A 12 5.36 -0.64 11.34
N LEU A 13 6.43 -0.17 10.71
CA LEU A 13 7.79 -0.57 11.06
C LEU A 13 8.29 0.09 12.35
N THR A 14 7.69 1.20 12.82
CA THR A 14 8.15 1.92 14.00
C THR A 14 7.46 1.61 15.32
N SER A 15 6.69 0.53 15.46
CA SER A 15 6.47 -0.01 16.80
C SER A 15 5.94 -1.42 16.74
N VAL A 16 6.32 -2.27 17.70
CA VAL A 16 5.41 -2.71 18.77
C VAL A 16 6.00 -3.94 19.54
N ALA A 17 5.72 -4.11 20.84
CA ALA A 17 6.18 -5.18 21.75
C ALA A 17 5.42 -6.51 21.62
N GLY A 18 6.02 -7.56 21.06
CA GLY A 18 5.56 -8.97 21.13
C GLY A 18 4.22 -9.30 20.44
N ALA A 19 3.08 -8.87 21.00
CA ALA A 19 1.72 -9.21 20.53
C ALA A 19 1.36 -8.46 19.22
N GLN A 20 1.08 -7.17 19.30
CA GLN A 20 1.87 -6.14 18.66
C GLN A 20 2.74 -6.56 17.41
N ILE A 21 3.93 -7.19 17.54
CA ILE A 21 4.76 -7.60 16.36
C ILE A 21 4.02 -8.55 15.42
N ARG A 22 3.25 -9.50 15.96
CA ARG A 22 2.50 -10.47 15.16
C ARG A 22 1.42 -9.78 14.32
N ASP A 23 0.68 -8.85 14.90
CA ASP A 23 -0.40 -8.15 14.20
C ASP A 23 0.15 -7.27 13.06
N VAL A 24 1.29 -6.60 13.29
CA VAL A 24 2.01 -5.84 12.26
C VAL A 24 2.56 -6.76 11.16
N ASN A 25 3.19 -7.88 11.52
CA ASN A 25 3.70 -8.82 10.53
C ASN A 25 2.57 -9.39 9.66
N LEU A 26 1.43 -9.74 10.26
CA LEU A 26 0.25 -10.18 9.49
C LEU A 26 -0.24 -9.07 8.57
N PHE A 27 -0.28 -7.81 9.03
CA PHE A 27 -0.63 -6.65 8.21
C PHE A 27 0.30 -6.49 7.01
N LEU A 28 1.61 -6.51 7.25
CA LEU A 28 2.61 -6.36 6.21
C LEU A 28 2.58 -7.52 5.21
N ASP A 29 2.46 -8.77 5.68
CA ASP A 29 2.36 -9.92 4.78
C ASP A 29 1.12 -9.86 3.89
N ASP A 30 -0.04 -9.45 4.41
CA ASP A 30 -1.24 -9.25 3.59
C ASP A 30 -1.07 -8.08 2.60
N TYR A 31 -0.45 -6.98 3.04
CA TYR A 31 -0.15 -5.83 2.18
C TYR A 31 0.72 -6.23 0.99
N PHE A 32 1.84 -6.92 1.24
CA PHE A 32 2.74 -7.38 0.19
C PHE A 32 2.09 -8.41 -0.72
N LYS A 33 1.29 -9.33 -0.16
CA LYS A 33 0.57 -10.33 -0.96
C LYS A 33 -0.44 -9.68 -1.90
N ILE A 34 -1.20 -8.69 -1.41
CA ILE A 34 -2.17 -7.95 -2.23
C ILE A 34 -1.46 -7.21 -3.36
N GLY A 35 -0.36 -6.50 -3.07
CA GLY A 35 0.35 -5.80 -4.12
C GLY A 35 1.09 -6.73 -5.09
N ALA A 36 1.61 -7.89 -4.65
CA ALA A 36 2.18 -8.89 -5.56
C ALA A 36 1.14 -9.45 -6.54
N VAL A 37 -0.08 -9.74 -6.06
CA VAL A 37 -1.21 -10.13 -6.93
C VAL A 37 -1.56 -9.02 -7.92
N PHE A 38 -1.54 -7.77 -7.46
CA PHE A 38 -1.81 -6.61 -8.31
C PHE A 38 -0.72 -6.39 -9.37
N THR A 39 0.56 -6.40 -9.00
CA THR A 39 1.67 -6.18 -9.95
C THR A 39 1.71 -7.27 -11.00
N GLN A 40 1.47 -8.53 -10.62
CA GLN A 40 1.31 -9.64 -11.56
C GLN A 40 0.11 -9.43 -12.50
N ALA A 41 -1.06 -9.05 -11.97
CA ALA A 41 -2.23 -8.80 -12.80
C ALA A 41 -2.01 -7.67 -13.81
N ILE A 42 -1.27 -6.63 -13.43
CA ILE A 42 -0.87 -5.56 -14.34
C ILE A 42 0.17 -6.05 -15.35
N GLU A 43 1.14 -6.87 -14.96
CA GLU A 43 2.11 -7.47 -15.87
C GLU A 43 1.45 -8.32 -16.96
N GLU A 44 0.41 -9.08 -16.60
CA GLU A 44 -0.36 -9.93 -17.52
C GLU A 44 -1.40 -9.14 -18.35
N ALA A 45 -1.81 -7.95 -17.90
CA ALA A 45 -2.82 -7.14 -18.57
C ALA A 45 -2.38 -6.69 -19.97
N THR A 46 -3.12 -7.07 -21.01
CA THR A 46 -2.86 -6.64 -22.40
C THR A 46 -3.85 -5.61 -22.91
N THR A 47 -4.95 -5.37 -22.16
CA THR A 47 -6.03 -4.47 -22.56
C THR A 47 -6.36 -3.44 -21.48
N PRO A 48 -6.86 -2.24 -21.86
CA PRO A 48 -7.32 -1.24 -20.91
C PRO A 48 -8.36 -1.76 -19.90
N GLN A 49 -9.24 -2.66 -20.34
CA GLN A 49 -10.23 -3.31 -19.50
C GLN A 49 -9.58 -4.25 -18.48
N SER A 50 -8.55 -5.01 -18.86
CA SER A 50 -7.80 -5.86 -17.92
C SER A 50 -7.05 -5.06 -16.86
N VAL A 51 -6.49 -3.89 -17.21
CA VAL A 51 -5.89 -2.94 -16.25
C VAL A 51 -6.94 -2.41 -15.28
N THR A 52 -8.10 -1.98 -15.79
CA THR A 52 -9.21 -1.51 -14.95
C THR A 52 -9.61 -2.58 -13.92
N LEU A 53 -9.77 -3.83 -14.37
CA LEU A 53 -10.15 -4.94 -13.50
C LEU A 53 -9.09 -5.22 -12.43
N ALA A 54 -7.81 -5.20 -12.79
CA ALA A 54 -6.70 -5.38 -11.84
C ALA A 54 -6.71 -4.30 -10.75
N LEU A 55 -6.91 -3.03 -11.12
CA LEU A 55 -7.00 -1.92 -10.17
C LEU A 55 -8.23 -2.02 -9.26
N GLN A 56 -9.39 -2.39 -9.82
CA GLN A 56 -10.60 -2.56 -9.03
C GLN A 56 -10.48 -3.74 -8.03
N ASN A 57 -9.82 -4.82 -8.44
CA ASN A 57 -9.53 -5.95 -7.56
C ASN A 57 -8.52 -5.56 -6.46
N PHE A 58 -7.51 -4.76 -6.79
CA PHE A 58 -6.58 -4.21 -5.80
C PHE A 58 -7.31 -3.36 -4.76
N LEU A 59 -8.12 -2.41 -5.21
CA LEU A 59 -8.93 -1.53 -4.36
C LEU A 59 -9.86 -2.33 -3.42
N ASN A 60 -10.56 -3.34 -3.95
CA ASN A 60 -11.43 -4.20 -3.15
C ASN A 60 -10.68 -4.98 -2.06
N GLN A 61 -9.44 -5.39 -2.34
CA GLN A 61 -8.59 -6.06 -1.34
C GLN A 61 -7.96 -5.08 -0.35
N MET A 62 -7.66 -3.85 -0.79
CA MET A 62 -7.10 -2.82 0.07
C MET A 62 -8.12 -2.34 1.10
N LYS A 63 -9.40 -2.17 0.74
CA LYS A 63 -10.48 -1.73 1.67
C LYS A 63 -10.45 -2.40 3.06
N PRO A 64 -10.53 -3.74 3.18
CA PRO A 64 -10.49 -4.40 4.48
C PRO A 64 -9.13 -4.25 5.17
N LEU A 65 -8.03 -4.16 4.41
CA LEU A 65 -6.70 -3.93 4.96
C LEU A 65 -6.57 -2.53 5.56
N VAL A 66 -7.12 -1.50 4.90
CA VAL A 66 -7.20 -0.13 5.43
C VAL A 66 -7.96 -0.09 6.75
N GLN A 67 -9.11 -0.76 6.79
CA GLN A 67 -9.88 -0.84 8.03
C GLN A 67 -9.07 -1.51 9.15
N ARG A 68 -8.36 -2.60 8.84
CA ARG A 68 -7.48 -3.26 9.80
C ARG A 68 -6.36 -2.35 10.28
N SER A 69 -5.76 -1.54 9.41
CA SER A 69 -4.76 -0.53 9.80
C SER A 69 -5.33 0.44 10.83
N LYS A 70 -6.54 0.97 10.59
CA LYS A 70 -7.22 1.89 11.52
C LYS A 70 -7.54 1.23 12.86
N ASP A 71 -7.89 -0.06 12.85
CA ASP A 71 -8.16 -0.81 14.08
C ASP A 71 -6.88 -1.09 14.87
N LEU A 72 -5.77 -1.39 14.19
CA LEU A 72 -4.45 -1.53 14.81
C LEU A 72 -3.98 -0.22 15.45
N GLU A 73 -4.17 0.91 14.77
CA GLU A 73 -3.84 2.23 15.31
C GLU A 73 -4.65 2.56 16.57
N LYS A 74 -5.95 2.23 16.60
CA LYS A 74 -6.78 2.40 17.81
C LYS A 74 -6.38 1.46 18.94
N LYS A 75 -6.03 0.21 18.61
CA LYS A 75 -5.61 -0.82 19.57
C LYS A 75 -4.28 -0.47 20.21
N TYR A 76 -3.38 0.15 19.46
CA TYR A 76 -2.02 0.51 19.87
C TYR A 76 -1.85 2.02 19.88
N LYS A 77 -2.43 2.68 20.89
CA LYS A 77 -2.37 4.15 21.07
C LYS A 77 -0.95 4.69 21.20
N ASP A 78 -0.07 3.93 21.84
CA ASP A 78 1.34 4.24 22.00
C ASP A 78 2.16 3.30 21.13
N TRP A 79 2.53 3.80 19.96
CA TRP A 79 3.52 3.17 19.11
C TRP A 79 4.87 3.28 19.86
N GLY A 80 5.30 2.19 20.53
CA GLY A 80 6.62 2.10 21.17
C GLY A 80 7.79 2.27 20.19
N PRO A 81 9.06 2.12 20.59
CA PRO A 81 10.21 2.28 19.68
C PRO A 81 10.18 1.29 18.50
N SER A 82 10.90 1.62 17.43
CA SER A 82 10.76 0.96 16.13
C SER A 82 11.09 -0.53 16.10
N ILE A 83 10.35 -1.36 15.35
CA ILE A 83 10.77 -2.76 15.10
C ILE A 83 12.11 -2.80 14.38
N LEU A 84 12.38 -1.77 13.57
CA LEU A 84 13.66 -1.59 12.89
C LEU A 84 14.80 -1.25 13.85
N GLU A 85 14.48 -0.71 15.03
CA GLU A 85 15.46 -0.41 16.08
C GLU A 85 15.62 -1.58 17.07
N GLN A 86 14.62 -2.45 17.18
CA GLN A 86 14.58 -3.55 18.15
C GLN A 86 15.12 -4.88 17.61
N ASP A 87 15.05 -5.13 16.30
CA ASP A 87 15.54 -6.36 15.68
C ASP A 87 16.15 -6.11 14.29
N PRO A 88 17.50 -6.05 14.19
CA PRO A 88 18.21 -5.85 12.92
C PRO A 88 17.94 -6.91 11.85
N LEU A 89 17.61 -8.15 12.24
CA LEU A 89 17.31 -9.23 11.29
C LEU A 89 15.91 -9.07 10.69
N LEU A 90 14.92 -8.70 11.51
CA LEU A 90 13.60 -8.34 11.02
C LEU A 90 13.65 -7.09 10.15
N GLN A 91 14.44 -6.08 10.54
CA GLN A 91 14.70 -4.90 9.73
C GLN A 91 15.21 -5.26 8.34
N SER A 92 16.29 -6.02 8.25
CA SER A 92 16.89 -6.40 6.96
C SER A 92 15.91 -7.14 6.06
N LYS A 93 15.13 -8.08 6.61
CA LYS A 93 14.13 -8.85 5.86
C LYS A 93 13.01 -7.96 5.32
N TRP A 94 12.54 -7.01 6.13
CA TRP A 94 11.46 -6.12 5.70
C TRP A 94 11.96 -5.07 4.71
N THR A 95 13.17 -4.54 4.88
CA THR A 95 13.78 -3.63 3.92
C THR A 95 13.88 -4.26 2.53
N GLU A 96 14.39 -5.50 2.43
CA GLU A 96 14.47 -6.20 1.14
C GLU A 96 13.09 -6.41 0.50
N LYS A 97 12.11 -6.89 1.27
CA LYS A 97 10.72 -7.06 0.77
C LYS A 97 10.12 -5.74 0.30
N ILE A 98 10.36 -4.66 1.02
CA ILE A 98 9.87 -3.31 0.69
C ILE A 98 10.50 -2.83 -0.61
N GLU A 99 11.82 -2.98 -0.77
CA GLU A 99 12.54 -2.58 -1.97
C GLU A 99 12.02 -3.30 -3.22
N VAL A 100 11.90 -4.63 -3.16
CA VAL A 100 11.36 -5.44 -4.27
C VAL A 100 9.93 -5.02 -4.59
N PHE A 101 9.09 -4.88 -3.56
CA PHE A 101 7.71 -4.44 -3.73
C PHE A 101 7.59 -3.08 -4.41
N TYR A 102 8.41 -2.11 -4.00
CA TYR A 102 8.41 -0.78 -4.61
C TYR A 102 8.84 -0.81 -6.07
N GLN A 103 9.85 -1.63 -6.41
CA GLN A 103 10.29 -1.81 -7.79
C GLN A 103 9.16 -2.39 -8.66
N ASP A 104 8.51 -3.45 -8.19
CA ASP A 104 7.41 -4.11 -8.91
C ASP A 104 6.20 -3.16 -9.09
N MET A 105 5.85 -2.42 -8.04
CA MET A 105 4.79 -1.41 -8.09
C MET A 105 5.10 -0.30 -9.08
N MET A 106 6.34 0.20 -9.11
CA MET A 106 6.74 1.25 -10.06
C MET A 106 6.66 0.76 -11.52
N LEU A 107 7.08 -0.47 -11.79
CA LEU A 107 6.99 -1.07 -13.13
C LEU A 107 5.53 -1.28 -13.55
N ALA A 108 4.69 -1.80 -12.65
CA ALA A 108 3.27 -1.96 -12.89
C ALA A 108 2.61 -0.61 -13.20
N MET A 109 2.85 0.42 -12.38
CA MET A 109 2.29 1.75 -12.61
C MET A 109 2.79 2.38 -13.91
N ALA A 110 4.07 2.22 -14.26
CA ALA A 110 4.59 2.69 -15.55
C ALA A 110 3.83 2.07 -16.74
N LYS A 111 3.49 0.78 -16.65
CA LYS A 111 2.68 0.10 -17.67
C LYS A 111 1.25 0.66 -17.71
N VAL A 112 0.61 0.87 -16.56
CA VAL A 112 -0.71 1.49 -16.46
C VAL A 112 -0.72 2.87 -17.11
N TYR A 113 0.24 3.74 -16.78
CA TYR A 113 0.37 5.07 -17.37
C TYR A 113 0.58 5.03 -18.88
N LYS A 114 1.42 4.11 -19.37
CA LYS A 114 1.64 3.93 -20.81
C LYS A 114 0.35 3.55 -21.54
N MET A 115 -0.47 2.69 -20.96
CA MET A 115 -1.76 2.29 -21.54
C MET A 115 -2.79 3.43 -21.44
N ALA A 116 -2.84 4.17 -20.34
CA ALA A 116 -3.77 5.29 -20.16
C ALA A 116 -3.47 6.46 -21.11
N ALA A 117 -2.19 6.71 -21.41
CA ALA A 117 -1.79 7.68 -22.43
C ALA A 117 -2.29 7.32 -23.84
N GLN A 118 -2.60 6.04 -24.08
CA GLN A 118 -3.11 5.53 -25.35
C GLN A 118 -4.63 5.32 -25.36
N ASP A 119 -5.27 5.23 -24.19
CA ASP A 119 -6.71 5.04 -24.01
C ASP A 119 -7.30 6.06 -23.01
N PRO A 120 -7.98 7.12 -23.50
CA PRO A 120 -8.63 8.12 -22.65
C PRO A 120 -9.71 7.55 -21.72
N SER A 121 -10.37 6.46 -22.09
CA SER A 121 -11.38 5.82 -21.24
C SER A 121 -10.76 5.14 -20.03
N LEU A 122 -9.52 4.65 -20.16
CA LEU A 122 -8.74 4.15 -19.04
C LEU A 122 -8.34 5.31 -18.12
N ALA A 123 -7.85 6.42 -18.67
CA ALA A 123 -7.45 7.58 -17.87
C ALA A 123 -8.59 8.09 -16.96
N GLN A 124 -9.81 8.22 -17.49
CA GLN A 124 -10.98 8.61 -16.69
C GLN A 124 -11.29 7.59 -15.58
N LYS A 125 -11.14 6.29 -15.85
CA LYS A 125 -11.34 5.25 -14.83
C LYS A 125 -10.26 5.28 -13.76
N LEU A 126 -9.02 5.60 -14.13
CA LEU A 126 -7.94 5.77 -13.16
C LEU A 126 -8.22 6.92 -12.20
N GLU A 127 -8.77 8.02 -12.70
CA GLU A 127 -9.16 9.18 -11.89
C GLU A 127 -10.23 8.80 -10.86
N LEU A 128 -11.32 8.15 -11.28
CA LEU A 128 -12.37 7.67 -10.37
C LEU A 128 -11.85 6.67 -9.32
N LEU A 129 -10.95 5.77 -9.71
CA LEU A 129 -10.35 4.80 -8.78
C LEU A 129 -9.36 5.48 -7.82
N ALA A 130 -8.69 6.55 -8.24
CA ALA A 130 -7.80 7.33 -7.39
C ALA A 130 -8.59 8.11 -6.34
N GLU A 131 -9.73 8.71 -6.72
CA GLU A 131 -10.67 9.36 -5.79
C GLU A 131 -11.15 8.35 -4.73
N GLU A 132 -11.57 7.15 -5.14
CA GLU A 132 -12.03 6.12 -4.20
C GLU A 132 -10.91 5.65 -3.25
N MET A 133 -9.67 5.56 -3.73
CA MET A 133 -8.51 5.27 -2.88
C MET A 133 -8.22 6.42 -1.90
N GLU A 134 -8.34 7.66 -2.33
CA GLU A 134 -8.16 8.85 -1.48
C GLU A 134 -9.24 8.93 -0.40
N GLU A 135 -10.49 8.57 -0.69
CA GLU A 135 -11.54 8.49 0.33
C GLU A 135 -11.24 7.44 1.41
N LEU A 136 -10.69 6.29 1.01
CA LEU A 136 -10.30 5.24 1.94
C LEU A 136 -9.11 5.67 2.81
N TRP A 137 -8.19 6.41 2.20
CA TRP A 137 -6.92 6.82 2.78
C TRP A 137 -6.59 8.28 2.43
N PRO A 138 -7.27 9.26 3.07
CA PRO A 138 -7.13 10.66 2.71
C PRO A 138 -5.68 11.10 2.87
N SER A 139 -5.13 11.65 1.80
CA SER A 139 -3.82 12.28 1.83
C SER A 139 -3.96 13.61 2.58
N ASP A 140 -3.21 13.78 3.67
CA ASP A 140 -3.11 15.04 4.42
C ASP A 140 -2.46 16.19 3.59
N ALA A 141 -2.21 16.01 2.29
CA ALA A 141 -1.50 16.94 1.43
C ALA A 141 -2.25 18.25 1.09
N ALA A 142 -3.54 18.36 1.44
CA ALA A 142 -4.34 19.56 1.16
C ALA A 142 -4.13 20.74 2.14
N ASP A 143 -3.36 20.57 3.21
CA ASP A 143 -3.15 21.59 4.26
C ASP A 143 -1.66 21.84 4.56
N SER A 144 -0.83 21.97 3.52
CA SER A 144 0.48 22.61 3.68
C SER A 144 0.32 24.12 3.47
N PRO A 145 0.65 24.99 4.44
CA PRO A 145 0.83 26.41 4.18
C PRO A 145 1.99 26.67 3.20
#